data_AF-A0A239DND3-F1
#
_entry.id   AF-A0A239DND3-F1
#
_cell.length_a   1.000
_cell.length_b   1.000
_cell.length_c   1.000
_cell.angle_alpha   90.00
_cell.angle_beta   90.00
_cell.angle_gamma   90.00
#
_symmetry.space_group_name_H-M   'P 1'
#
loop_
_entity.id
_entity.type
_entity.pdbx_description
1 polymer ?
#
loop_
_entity_poly.entity_id
_entity_poly.type
_entity_poly.pdbx_seq_one_letter_code
_entity_poly.pdbx_strand_id
1 'polypeptide(L)'
;MTGEDRHERVEAARRRAEMTVHELWLRYVALGGNGDLFDLDAYLNGLLPLGSFDQNVLAVAVNEALEEVYRAARVPLTTPRPGAPRAPAPADEVHAVTDALLSPDGSAAVPRPQEGAPPAPPRPSAGQGEPGGSA
;
A
#
# COMPACT_ATOMS: atom_id res chain seq x y z
N MET A 1 -20.93 2.54 -9.07
CA MET A 1 -19.70 2.66 -9.87
C MET A 1 -20.07 2.27 -11.29
N THR A 2 -20.38 3.26 -12.11
CA THR A 2 -20.81 3.09 -13.51
C THR A 2 -19.64 2.58 -14.36
N GLY A 3 -19.92 1.91 -15.48
CA GLY A 3 -18.89 1.40 -16.39
C GLY A 3 -17.97 2.49 -16.97
N GLU A 4 -18.42 3.75 -16.96
CA GLU A 4 -17.64 4.94 -17.31
C GLU A 4 -16.38 5.06 -16.42
N ASP A 5 -16.45 4.81 -15.11
CA ASP A 5 -15.24 4.87 -14.27
C ASP A 5 -14.20 3.79 -14.61
N ARG A 6 -14.62 2.67 -15.24
CA ARG A 6 -13.75 1.50 -15.39
C ARG A 6 -12.77 1.65 -16.54
N HIS A 7 -13.21 2.15 -17.68
CA HIS A 7 -12.31 2.36 -18.81
C HIS A 7 -11.24 3.41 -18.46
N GLU A 8 -11.62 4.50 -17.78
CA GLU A 8 -10.69 5.51 -17.27
C GLU A 8 -9.63 4.91 -16.32
N ARG A 9 -10.03 4.03 -15.39
CA ARG A 9 -9.09 3.35 -14.50
C ARG A 9 -8.13 2.44 -15.25
N VAL A 10 -8.61 1.69 -16.24
CA VAL A 10 -7.78 0.81 -17.08
C VAL A 10 -6.81 1.65 -17.92
N GLU A 11 -7.28 2.75 -18.49
CA GLU A 11 -6.47 3.69 -19.27
C GLU A 11 -5.35 4.30 -18.41
N ALA A 12 -5.70 4.81 -17.23
CA ALA A 12 -4.74 5.38 -16.29
C ALA A 12 -3.70 4.36 -15.83
N ALA A 13 -4.13 3.12 -15.56
CA ALA A 13 -3.24 2.01 -15.21
C ALA A 13 -2.28 1.68 -16.36
N ARG A 14 -2.78 1.59 -17.61
CA ARG A 14 -1.95 1.37 -18.81
C ARG A 14 -0.90 2.46 -18.98
N ARG A 15 -1.28 3.74 -18.84
CA ARG A 15 -0.32 4.87 -18.92
C ARG A 15 0.75 4.77 -17.85
N ARG A 16 0.37 4.39 -16.63
CA ARG A 16 1.30 4.24 -15.51
C ARG A 16 2.24 3.04 -15.64
N ALA A 17 1.81 2.00 -16.37
CA ALA A 17 2.64 0.90 -16.80
C ALA A 17 3.48 1.22 -18.06
N GLU A 18 3.39 2.46 -18.58
CA GLU A 18 4.10 2.94 -19.78
C GLU A 18 3.87 2.09 -21.04
N MET A 19 2.73 1.38 -21.10
CA MET A 19 2.42 0.51 -22.22
C MET A 19 1.70 1.26 -23.33
N THR A 20 2.06 0.99 -24.57
CA THR A 20 1.25 1.34 -25.75
C THR A 20 -0.06 0.54 -25.77
N VAL A 21 -1.06 1.02 -26.54
CA VAL A 21 -2.32 0.28 -26.74
C VAL A 21 -2.07 -1.07 -27.43
N HIS A 22 -1.09 -1.12 -28.35
CA HIS A 22 -0.71 -2.36 -29.03
C HIS A 22 -0.11 -3.40 -28.09
N GLU A 23 0.77 -3.00 -27.16
CA GLU A 23 1.32 -3.90 -26.14
C GLU A 23 0.24 -4.41 -25.18
N LEU A 24 -0.73 -3.55 -24.83
CA LEU A 24 -1.89 -3.97 -24.05
C LEU A 24 -2.71 -5.03 -24.80
N TRP A 25 -2.97 -4.80 -26.09
CA TRP A 25 -3.71 -5.76 -26.91
C TRP A 25 -3.00 -7.11 -27.00
N LEU A 26 -1.67 -7.14 -27.21
CA LEU A 26 -0.90 -8.39 -27.24
C LEU A 26 -1.01 -9.17 -25.91
N ARG A 27 -0.90 -8.50 -24.77
CA ARG A 27 -1.07 -9.13 -23.44
C ARG A 27 -2.52 -9.61 -23.23
N TYR A 28 -3.49 -8.82 -23.64
CA TYR A 28 -4.92 -9.16 -23.56
C TYR A 28 -5.26 -10.42 -24.37
N VAL A 29 -4.79 -10.53 -25.62
CA VAL A 29 -5.00 -11.72 -26.45
C VAL A 29 -4.29 -12.93 -25.87
N ALA A 30 -3.07 -12.76 -25.32
CA ALA A 30 -2.34 -13.85 -24.66
C ALA A 30 -3.08 -14.41 -23.42
N LEU A 31 -3.92 -13.60 -22.76
CA LEU A 31 -4.77 -13.98 -21.64
C LEU A 31 -6.17 -14.50 -22.07
N GLY A 32 -6.41 -14.67 -23.37
CA GLY A 32 -7.67 -15.19 -23.92
C GLY A 32 -8.72 -14.12 -24.23
N GLY A 33 -8.31 -12.86 -24.36
CA GLY A 33 -9.14 -11.79 -24.87
C GLY A 33 -9.54 -12.00 -26.33
N ASN A 34 -10.80 -11.71 -26.69
CA ASN A 34 -11.37 -11.98 -28.01
C ASN A 34 -11.57 -10.74 -28.90
N GLY A 35 -11.41 -9.53 -28.35
CA GLY A 35 -11.51 -8.26 -29.08
C GLY A 35 -10.28 -7.94 -29.92
N ASP A 36 -10.47 -7.12 -30.94
CA ASP A 36 -9.36 -6.64 -31.75
C ASP A 36 -8.72 -5.35 -31.16
N LEU A 37 -7.70 -4.84 -31.83
CA LEU A 37 -7.02 -3.62 -31.38
C LEU A 37 -7.93 -2.38 -31.42
N PHE A 38 -8.84 -2.30 -32.39
CA PHE A 38 -9.75 -1.17 -32.55
C PHE A 38 -10.81 -1.16 -31.46
N ASP A 39 -11.36 -2.32 -31.10
CA ASP A 39 -12.31 -2.47 -30.00
C ASP A 39 -11.71 -2.00 -28.68
N LEU A 40 -10.44 -2.37 -28.43
CA LEU A 40 -9.70 -1.95 -27.24
C LEU A 40 -9.44 -0.44 -27.23
N ASP A 41 -9.01 0.13 -28.36
CA ASP A 41 -8.78 1.56 -28.46
C ASP A 41 -10.09 2.35 -28.25
N ALA A 42 -11.19 1.90 -28.86
CA ALA A 42 -12.51 2.49 -28.65
C ALA A 42 -12.96 2.41 -27.19
N TYR A 43 -12.74 1.27 -26.53
CA TYR A 43 -13.05 1.11 -25.11
C TYR A 43 -12.23 2.03 -24.21
N LEU A 44 -10.92 2.12 -24.42
CA LEU A 44 -10.04 2.98 -23.63
C LEU A 44 -10.37 4.47 -23.78
N ASN A 45 -10.93 4.87 -24.93
CA ASN A 45 -11.42 6.23 -25.17
C ASN A 45 -12.89 6.44 -24.75
N GLY A 46 -13.53 5.44 -24.15
CA GLY A 46 -14.92 5.52 -23.70
C GLY A 46 -15.96 5.53 -24.82
N LEU A 47 -15.56 5.18 -26.05
CA LEU A 47 -16.42 5.20 -27.24
C LEU A 47 -17.30 3.95 -27.36
N LEU A 48 -16.84 2.81 -26.84
CA LEU A 48 -17.57 1.54 -26.90
C LEU A 48 -17.38 0.73 -25.61
N PRO A 49 -18.45 0.24 -24.95
CA PRO A 49 -18.30 -0.66 -23.82
C PRO A 49 -17.93 -2.07 -24.28
N LEU A 50 -16.93 -2.67 -23.63
CA LEU A 50 -16.61 -4.10 -23.78
C LEU A 50 -17.47 -4.98 -22.87
N GLY A 51 -17.56 -6.27 -23.17
CA GLY A 51 -18.15 -7.26 -22.28
C GLY A 51 -17.39 -7.38 -20.96
N SER A 52 -18.07 -7.81 -19.89
CA SER A 52 -17.48 -7.93 -18.55
C SER A 52 -16.27 -8.88 -18.51
N PHE A 53 -16.27 -9.93 -19.32
CA PHE A 53 -15.14 -10.84 -19.50
C PHE A 53 -13.91 -10.07 -20.00
N ASP A 54 -14.03 -9.37 -21.12
CA ASP A 54 -12.91 -8.64 -21.73
C ASP A 54 -12.39 -7.52 -20.82
N GLN A 55 -13.29 -6.82 -20.13
CA GLN A 55 -12.91 -5.83 -19.13
C GLN A 55 -12.12 -6.45 -17.94
N ASN A 56 -12.41 -7.71 -17.58
CA ASN A 56 -11.65 -8.42 -16.55
C ASN A 56 -10.27 -8.85 -17.07
N VAL A 57 -10.19 -9.34 -18.31
CA VAL A 57 -8.91 -9.69 -18.94
C VAL A 57 -8.01 -8.46 -19.06
N LEU A 58 -8.54 -7.31 -19.48
CA LEU A 58 -7.82 -6.04 -19.51
C LEU A 58 -7.32 -5.62 -18.13
N ALA A 59 -8.15 -5.79 -17.09
CA ALA A 59 -7.74 -5.50 -15.71
C ALA A 59 -6.58 -6.40 -15.25
N VAL A 60 -6.59 -7.70 -15.60
CA VAL A 60 -5.47 -8.60 -15.32
C VAL A 60 -4.22 -8.13 -16.07
N ALA A 61 -4.32 -7.87 -17.37
CA ALA A 61 -3.19 -7.46 -18.20
C ALA A 61 -2.49 -6.18 -17.68
N VAL A 62 -3.25 -5.16 -17.30
CA VAL A 62 -2.66 -3.92 -16.75
C VAL A 62 -2.10 -4.12 -15.34
N ASN A 63 -2.71 -4.97 -14.52
CA ASN A 63 -2.21 -5.25 -13.17
C ASN A 63 -0.89 -6.02 -13.20
N GLU A 64 -0.74 -7.01 -14.09
CA GLU A 64 0.52 -7.74 -14.27
C GLU A 64 1.64 -6.81 -14.73
N ALA A 65 1.36 -5.90 -15.67
CA ALA A 65 2.33 -4.92 -16.12
C ALA A 65 2.71 -3.92 -15.03
N LEU A 66 1.76 -3.47 -14.22
CA LEU A 66 2.05 -2.61 -13.07
C LEU A 66 2.92 -3.34 -12.03
N GLU A 67 2.61 -4.61 -11.73
CA GLU A 67 3.43 -5.42 -10.82
C GLU A 67 4.87 -5.54 -11.31
N GLU A 68 5.09 -5.75 -12.61
CA GLU A 68 6.41 -5.79 -13.22
C GLU A 68 7.19 -4.47 -12.99
N VAL A 69 6.56 -3.32 -13.27
CA VAL A 69 7.16 -1.99 -13.05
C VAL A 69 7.47 -1.75 -11.57
N TYR A 70 6.51 -2.01 -10.67
CA TYR A 70 6.71 -1.78 -9.24
C TYR A 70 7.74 -2.72 -8.63
N ARG A 71 7.75 -3.99 -9.06
CA ARG A 71 8.75 -4.96 -8.61
C ARG A 71 10.15 -4.54 -9.01
N ALA A 72 10.33 -3.99 -10.22
CA ALA A 72 11.61 -3.46 -10.67
C ALA A 72 12.05 -2.20 -9.89
N ALA A 73 11.11 -1.36 -9.46
CA ALA A 73 11.38 -0.13 -8.72
C ALA A 73 11.60 -0.33 -7.20
N ARG A 74 11.46 -1.55 -6.68
CA ARG A 74 11.62 -1.82 -5.24
C ARG A 74 13.05 -1.57 -4.76
N VAL A 75 13.17 -0.77 -3.71
CA VAL A 75 14.44 -0.56 -3.01
C VAL A 75 14.77 -1.81 -2.19
N PRO A 76 15.99 -2.38 -2.30
CA PRO A 76 16.41 -3.50 -1.49
C PRO A 76 16.33 -3.20 0.01
N LEU A 77 15.85 -4.17 0.79
CA LEU A 77 15.92 -4.08 2.25
C LEU A 77 17.36 -4.18 2.71
N THR A 78 17.74 -3.36 3.68
CA THR A 78 18.99 -3.56 4.43
C THR A 78 18.88 -4.91 5.14
N THR A 79 19.54 -5.94 4.62
CA THR A 79 19.57 -7.23 5.29
C THR A 79 20.33 -7.08 6.61
N PRO A 80 19.75 -7.43 7.77
CA PRO A 80 20.52 -7.52 9.00
C PRO A 80 21.71 -8.45 8.77
N ARG A 81 22.90 -8.04 9.22
CA ARG A 81 24.09 -8.86 9.06
C ARG A 81 23.83 -10.25 9.67
N PRO A 82 24.11 -11.36 8.96
CA PRO A 82 24.04 -12.69 9.56
C PRO A 82 24.87 -12.71 10.85
N GLY A 83 24.21 -12.96 11.99
CA GLY A 83 24.85 -12.96 13.32
C GLY A 83 24.63 -11.70 14.17
N ALA A 84 23.93 -10.68 13.67
CA ALA A 84 23.43 -9.61 14.56
C ALA A 84 22.40 -10.19 15.53
N PRO A 85 22.43 -9.85 16.84
CA PRO A 85 21.43 -10.32 17.78
C PRO A 85 20.05 -9.91 17.29
N ARG A 86 19.23 -10.90 16.94
CA ARG A 86 17.82 -10.69 16.61
C ARG A 86 17.16 -10.13 17.86
N ALA A 87 16.76 -8.86 17.83
CA ALA A 87 15.85 -8.34 18.83
C ALA A 87 14.63 -9.29 18.89
N PRO A 88 14.13 -9.64 20.09
CA PRO A 88 12.99 -10.54 20.22
C PRO A 88 11.83 -9.99 19.38
N ALA A 89 11.34 -10.78 18.43
CA ALA A 89 10.29 -10.36 17.53
C ALA A 89 8.96 -10.31 18.28
N PRO A 90 8.13 -9.26 18.11
CA PRO A 90 6.76 -9.22 18.61
C PRO A 90 5.86 -10.08 17.70
N ALA A 91 6.11 -11.39 17.66
CA ALA A 91 5.35 -12.31 16.81
C ALA A 91 3.86 -12.36 17.20
N ASP A 92 3.58 -12.15 18.50
CA ASP A 92 2.21 -12.12 19.03
C ASP A 92 1.43 -10.88 18.56
N GLU A 93 2.12 -9.79 18.24
CA GLU A 93 1.50 -8.50 17.89
C GLU A 93 1.05 -8.47 16.42
N VAL A 94 1.81 -9.10 15.51
CA VAL A 94 1.45 -9.20 14.09
C VAL A 94 0.21 -10.08 13.90
N HIS A 95 0.08 -11.17 14.65
CA HIS A 95 -1.08 -12.06 14.56
C HIS A 95 -2.35 -11.36 15.09
N ALA A 96 -2.23 -10.66 16.23
CA ALA A 96 -3.34 -9.88 16.79
C ALA A 96 -3.83 -8.75 15.85
N VAL A 97 -2.90 -8.05 15.19
CA VAL A 97 -3.26 -7.02 14.18
C VAL A 97 -3.94 -7.65 12.97
N THR A 98 -3.48 -8.83 12.53
CA THR A 98 -4.07 -9.55 11.39
C THR A 98 -5.49 -10.02 11.71
N ASP A 99 -5.71 -10.59 12.90
CA ASP A 99 -7.04 -11.02 13.36
C ASP A 99 -8.00 -9.85 13.56
N ALA A 100 -7.50 -8.71 14.06
CA ALA A 100 -8.31 -7.50 14.22
C ALA A 100 -8.77 -6.92 12.86
N LEU A 101 -7.92 -7.02 11.83
CA LEU A 101 -8.24 -6.55 10.48
C LEU A 101 -9.15 -7.51 9.69
N LEU A 102 -9.06 -8.81 9.95
CA LEU A 102 -9.89 -9.85 9.31
C LEU A 102 -11.24 -10.05 10.00
N SER A 103 -11.48 -9.39 11.13
CA SER A 103 -12.74 -9.43 11.85
C SER A 103 -13.86 -8.73 11.05
N PRO A 104 -15.05 -9.32 10.96
CA PRO A 104 -16.11 -8.90 10.03
C PRO A 104 -16.71 -7.51 10.32
N ASP A 105 -16.48 -6.95 11.51
CA ASP A 105 -17.07 -5.67 11.92
C ASP A 105 -16.19 -4.43 11.66
N GLY A 106 -14.98 -4.57 11.10
CA GLY A 106 -14.19 -3.46 10.54
C GLY A 106 -13.93 -2.26 11.48
N SER A 107 -14.11 -2.41 12.79
CA SER A 107 -13.98 -1.33 13.76
C SER A 107 -13.40 -1.86 15.08
N ALA A 108 -12.15 -2.27 15.04
CA ALA A 108 -11.33 -2.31 16.25
C ALA A 108 -10.21 -1.28 16.07
N ALA A 109 -10.27 -0.23 16.89
CA ALA A 109 -9.26 0.81 16.94
C ALA A 109 -7.86 0.17 17.03
N VAL A 110 -6.98 0.52 16.10
CA VAL A 110 -5.55 0.21 16.18
C VAL A 110 -5.09 0.59 17.59
N PRO A 111 -4.58 -0.34 18.41
CA PRO A 111 -4.02 0.02 19.71
C PRO A 111 -2.82 0.92 19.42
N ARG A 112 -2.97 2.22 19.69
CA ARG A 112 -1.85 3.15 19.58
C ARG A 112 -0.74 2.67 20.52
N PRO A 113 0.53 2.64 20.07
CA PRO A 113 1.64 2.42 20.98
C PRO A 113 1.53 3.45 22.11
N GLN A 114 1.56 2.99 23.36
CA GLN A 114 1.58 3.89 24.51
C GLN A 114 2.92 4.61 24.50
N GLU A 115 2.96 5.83 23.96
CA GLU A 115 4.06 6.75 24.19
C GLU A 115 4.21 6.91 25.70
N GLY A 116 5.33 6.38 26.22
CA GLY A 116 5.63 6.38 27.64
C GLY A 116 5.42 7.77 28.22
N ALA A 117 4.62 7.84 29.28
CA ALA A 117 4.32 9.08 29.97
C ALA A 117 5.62 9.87 30.24
N PRO A 118 5.66 11.19 29.93
CA PRO A 118 6.84 11.98 30.19
C PRO A 118 7.19 11.92 31.69
N PRO A 119 8.48 11.78 32.06
CA PRO A 119 8.87 11.67 33.44
C PRO A 119 8.42 12.91 34.22
N ALA A 120 7.79 12.68 35.37
CA ALA A 120 7.31 13.74 36.25
C ALA A 120 8.44 14.73 36.59
N PRO A 121 8.16 16.05 36.64
CA PRO A 121 9.18 17.03 36.96
C PRO A 121 9.73 16.78 38.37
N PRO A 122 11.04 16.99 38.59
CA PRO A 122 11.66 16.79 39.90
C PRO A 122 11.05 17.76 40.92
N ARG A 123 10.70 17.23 42.10
CA ARG A 123 10.19 18.01 43.22
C ARG A 123 11.24 19.05 43.66
N PRO A 124 10.86 20.30 43.97
CA PRO A 124 11.81 21.29 44.46
C PRO A 124 12.41 20.81 45.78
N SER A 125 13.74 20.77 45.82
CA SER A 125 14.52 20.49 47.02
C SER A 125 14.22 21.57 48.06
N ALA A 126 13.60 21.19 49.17
CA ALA A 126 13.53 22.00 50.38
C ALA A 126 14.95 22.13 50.95
N GLY A 127 15.69 23.13 50.48
CA GLY A 127 16.96 23.54 51.05
C GLY A 127 16.72 24.29 52.35
N GLN A 128 16.94 23.59 53.47
CA GLN A 128 17.23 24.21 54.76
C GLN A 128 18.58 24.93 54.68
N GLY A 129 18.64 26.14 55.24
CA GLY A 129 19.86 26.93 55.36
C GLY A 129 19.60 28.32 55.94
N GLU A 130 19.15 28.42 57.20
CA GLU A 130 19.58 29.52 58.07
C GLU A 130 20.99 29.21 58.62
N PRO A 131 21.73 30.10 59.33
CA PRO A 131 21.71 31.57 59.41
C PRO A 131 23.13 32.17 59.23
N GLY A 132 23.26 33.51 59.22
CA GLY A 132 24.46 34.19 59.75
C GLY A 132 25.09 35.32 58.92
N GLY A 133 25.14 36.52 59.51
CA GLY A 133 26.41 37.27 59.62
C GLY A 133 26.62 38.56 58.80
N SER A 134 26.42 39.69 59.50
CA SER A 134 27.17 40.97 59.49
C SER A 134 27.49 41.72 58.18
N ALA A 135 27.02 42.97 58.09
CA ALA A 135 27.81 44.17 58.39
C ALA A 135 26.90 45.39 58.56
#